data_AF-A0A550GPU1-F1
#
_entry.id   AF-A0A550GPU1-F1
#
_cell.length_a   1.000
_cell.length_b   1.000
_cell.length_c   1.000
_cell.angle_alpha   90.00
_cell.angle_beta   90.00
_cell.angle_gamma   90.00
#
_symmetry.space_group_name_H-M   'P 1'
#
loop_
_entity.id
_entity.type
_entity.pdbx_description
1 polymer ?
#
loop_
_entity_poly.entity_id
_entity_poly.type
_entity_poly.pdbx_seq_one_letter_code
_entity_poly.pdbx_strand_id
1 'polypeptide(L)'
;MKRNKGLFKESFSIKESSCTIISDKKSGFEIARESITQNRIKLEKYIEFNSSFISSLEPIHVLKGPLIVELMAKYSELANVGPMASVAGVLADLAVSDMKNCGCTV
;
A
#
# COMPACT_ATOMS: atom_id res chain seq x y z
N MET A 1 32.78 -6.13 -3.17
CA MET A 1 32.74 -4.92 -2.31
C MET A 1 31.28 -4.56 -2.03
N LYS A 2 30.63 -5.23 -1.06
CA LYS A 2 29.24 -4.89 -0.66
C LYS A 2 29.34 -3.74 0.36
N ARG A 3 29.06 -2.51 -0.09
CA ARG A 3 28.93 -1.35 0.82
C ARG A 3 27.80 -1.68 1.79
N ASN A 4 28.10 -1.73 3.09
CA ASN A 4 27.11 -1.51 4.13
C ASN A 4 26.56 -0.09 3.95
N LYS A 5 25.58 0.09 3.06
CA LYS A 5 24.72 1.27 3.09
C LYS A 5 23.97 1.19 4.41
N GLY A 6 24.14 2.18 5.27
CA GLY A 6 23.36 2.26 6.51
C GLY A 6 21.88 2.27 6.15
N LEU A 7 21.15 1.22 6.53
CA LEU A 7 19.71 1.19 6.38
C LEU A 7 19.12 2.11 7.44
N PHE A 8 18.29 3.03 7.00
CA PHE A 8 17.48 3.85 7.88
C PHE A 8 16.17 3.10 8.15
N LYS A 9 15.72 3.13 9.40
CA LYS A 9 14.43 2.58 9.81
C LYS A 9 13.64 3.68 10.50
N GLU A 10 12.41 3.89 10.06
CA GLU A 10 11.48 4.83 10.67
C GLU A 10 10.09 4.20 10.77
N SER A 11 9.36 4.51 11.83
CA SER A 11 7.98 4.04 12.02
C SER A 11 7.08 5.22 12.24
N PHE A 12 5.90 5.18 11.62
CA PHE A 12 4.90 6.23 11.74
C PHE A 12 3.51 5.60 11.70
N SER A 13 2.52 6.37 12.16
CA SER A 13 1.12 5.97 12.08
C SER A 13 0.30 7.05 11.40
N ILE A 14 -0.62 6.65 10.52
CA ILE A 14 -1.59 7.51 9.83
C ILE A 14 -2.96 6.88 10.01
N LYS A 15 -3.81 7.51 10.84
CA LYS A 15 -5.08 6.94 11.30
C LYS A 15 -4.87 5.49 11.79
N GLU A 16 -5.49 4.50 11.14
CA GLU A 16 -5.42 3.07 11.48
C GLU A 16 -4.20 2.36 10.87
N SER A 17 -3.46 2.99 9.95
CA SER A 17 -2.26 2.40 9.35
C SER A 17 -1.03 2.70 10.20
N SER A 18 -0.49 1.67 10.86
CA SER A 18 0.83 1.70 11.48
C SER A 18 1.86 1.06 10.55
N CYS A 19 2.87 1.82 10.14
CA CYS A 19 3.83 1.42 9.13
C CYS A 19 5.26 1.57 9.65
N THR A 20 6.10 0.60 9.30
CA THR A 20 7.55 0.65 9.50
C THR A 20 8.21 0.61 8.13
N ILE A 21 8.97 1.66 7.80
CA ILE A 21 9.70 1.77 6.55
C ILE A 21 11.18 1.53 6.83
N ILE A 22 11.82 0.77 5.95
CA ILE A 22 13.27 0.57 5.94
C ILE A 22 13.77 0.97 4.56
N SER A 23 14.78 1.82 4.50
CA SER A 23 15.29 2.39 3.25
C SER A 23 16.78 2.66 3.33
N ASP A 24 17.49 2.54 2.20
CA ASP A 24 18.88 2.96 2.08
C ASP A 24 19.05 4.49 1.95
N LYS A 25 17.94 5.21 1.73
CA LYS A 25 17.89 6.67 1.57
C LYS A 25 16.82 7.27 2.47
N LYS A 26 17.13 8.41 3.09
CA LYS A 26 16.17 9.19 3.88
C LYS A 26 14.97 9.69 3.07
N SER A 27 15.17 10.04 1.79
CA SER A 27 14.07 10.45 0.90
C SER A 27 13.02 9.36 0.71
N GLY A 28 13.39 8.09 0.87
CA GLY A 28 12.45 6.97 0.79
C GLY A 28 11.34 7.02 1.84
N PHE A 29 11.59 7.65 3.00
CA PHE A 29 10.55 7.82 4.02
C PHE A 29 9.45 8.77 3.59
N GLU A 30 9.82 9.92 3.04
CA GLU A 30 8.84 10.91 2.55
C GLU A 30 8.01 10.33 1.41
N ILE A 31 8.65 9.66 0.46
CA ILE A 31 7.99 9.00 -0.68
C ILE A 31 7.03 7.90 -0.20
N ALA A 32 7.47 7.02 0.71
CA ALA A 32 6.62 5.96 1.23
C ALA A 32 5.42 6.53 1.99
N ARG A 33 5.66 7.54 2.84
CA ARG A 33 4.61 8.19 3.63
C ARG A 33 3.59 8.87 2.73
N GLU A 34 4.04 9.58 1.69
CA GLU A 34 3.15 10.21 0.73
C GLU A 34 2.36 9.17 -0.07
N SER A 35 3.02 8.13 -0.58
CA SER A 35 2.37 7.03 -1.32
C SER A 35 1.27 6.37 -0.50
N ILE A 36 1.55 6.01 0.75
CA ILE A 36 0.57 5.39 1.67
C ILE A 36 -0.60 6.36 1.91
N THR A 37 -0.32 7.63 2.15
CA THR A 37 -1.36 8.65 2.39
C THR A 37 -2.28 8.81 1.18
N GLN A 38 -1.70 8.97 -0.01
CA GLN A 38 -2.45 9.17 -1.25
C GLN A 38 -3.30 7.95 -1.61
N ASN A 39 -2.74 6.75 -1.47
CA ASN A 39 -3.46 5.51 -1.74
C ASN A 39 -4.59 5.28 -0.74
N ARG A 40 -4.38 5.59 0.55
CA ARG A 40 -5.47 5.58 1.54
C ARG A 40 -6.60 6.54 1.19
N ILE A 41 -6.31 7.78 0.80
CA ILE A 41 -7.35 8.74 0.41
C ILE A 41 -8.14 8.23 -0.80
N LYS A 42 -7.46 7.64 -1.79
CA LYS A 42 -8.13 7.05 -2.96
C LYS A 42 -9.04 5.89 -2.57
N LEU A 43 -8.60 5.04 -1.64
CA LEU A 43 -9.38 3.92 -1.12
C LEU A 43 -10.60 4.41 -0.32
N GLU A 44 -10.41 5.37 0.60
CA GLU A 44 -11.50 5.96 1.40
C GLU A 44 -12.59 6.55 0.48
N LYS A 45 -12.21 7.31 -0.54
CA LYS A 45 -13.14 7.86 -1.55
C LYS A 45 -13.86 6.79 -2.36
N TYR A 46 -13.20 5.69 -2.69
CA TYR A 46 -13.83 4.60 -3.44
C TYR A 46 -14.89 3.89 -2.61
N ILE A 47 -14.58 3.62 -1.34
CA ILE A 47 -15.46 2.89 -0.42
C ILE A 47 -16.70 3.73 -0.05
N GLU A 48 -16.60 5.05 -0.04
CA GLU A 48 -17.74 5.96 0.21
C GLU A 48 -18.94 5.65 -0.71
N PHE A 49 -18.68 5.25 -1.96
CA PHE A 49 -19.70 4.87 -2.93
C PHE A 49 -19.85 3.35 -3.11
N ASN A 50 -18.97 2.54 -2.50
CA ASN A 50 -18.90 1.09 -2.66
C ASN A 50 -18.71 0.41 -1.30
N SER A 51 -19.71 0.54 -0.41
CA SER A 51 -19.62 0.06 0.97
C SER A 51 -19.38 -1.44 1.11
N SER A 52 -19.83 -2.25 0.14
CA SER A 52 -19.56 -3.68 0.07
C SER A 52 -18.07 -4.03 0.01
N PHE A 53 -17.23 -3.12 -0.47
CA PHE A 53 -15.79 -3.33 -0.62
C PHE A 53 -15.07 -3.51 0.72
N ILE A 54 -15.58 -2.89 1.80
CA ILE A 54 -15.05 -3.07 3.15
C ILE A 54 -15.57 -4.35 3.81
N SER A 55 -16.86 -4.65 3.64
CA SER A 55 -17.56 -5.64 4.45
C SER A 55 -17.56 -7.04 3.82
N SER A 56 -17.26 -7.17 2.54
CA SER A 56 -17.22 -8.46 1.87
C SER A 56 -16.10 -9.35 2.42
N LEU A 57 -16.45 -10.60 2.70
CA LEU A 57 -15.52 -11.68 3.03
C LEU A 57 -15.16 -12.52 1.82
N GLU A 58 -15.82 -12.26 0.69
CA GLU A 58 -15.61 -12.92 -0.61
C GLU A 58 -14.95 -11.94 -1.60
N PRO A 59 -14.25 -12.47 -2.62
CA PRO A 59 -13.67 -11.63 -3.67
C PRO A 59 -14.72 -10.73 -4.34
N ILE A 60 -14.35 -9.46 -4.56
CA ILE A 60 -15.15 -8.53 -5.34
C ILE A 60 -14.42 -8.23 -6.63
N HIS A 61 -15.08 -8.50 -7.76
CA HIS A 61 -14.56 -8.11 -9.06
C HIS A 61 -14.72 -6.60 -9.27
N VAL A 62 -13.63 -5.92 -9.60
CA VAL A 62 -13.61 -4.49 -9.90
C VAL A 62 -13.22 -4.30 -11.36
N LEU A 63 -14.15 -3.76 -12.15
CA LEU A 63 -13.90 -3.47 -13.58
C LEU A 63 -12.97 -2.27 -13.78
N LYS A 64 -13.08 -1.24 -12.94
CA LYS A 64 -12.28 -0.01 -13.02
C LYS A 64 -12.26 0.70 -11.67
N GLY A 65 -11.09 1.19 -11.27
CA GLY A 65 -10.95 1.92 -10.02
C GLY A 65 -9.60 2.63 -9.90
N PRO A 66 -9.31 3.25 -8.75
CA PRO A 66 -7.95 3.64 -8.44
C PRO A 66 -7.07 2.38 -8.31
N LEU A 67 -5.79 2.50 -8.66
CA LEU A 67 -4.84 1.38 -8.69
C LEU A 67 -4.84 0.51 -7.41
N ILE A 68 -4.93 1.13 -6.22
CA ILE A 68 -5.04 0.39 -4.95
C ILE A 68 -6.24 -0.57 -4.92
N VAL A 69 -7.40 -0.13 -5.41
CA VAL A 69 -8.63 -0.95 -5.41
C VAL A 69 -8.50 -2.09 -6.42
N GLU A 70 -7.95 -1.80 -7.61
CA GLU A 70 -7.73 -2.82 -8.64
C GLU A 70 -6.75 -3.91 -8.16
N LEU A 71 -5.67 -3.51 -7.48
CA LEU A 71 -4.71 -4.45 -6.88
C LEU A 71 -5.33 -5.23 -5.71
N MET A 72 -6.10 -4.57 -4.85
CA MET A 72 -6.82 -5.24 -3.76
C MET A 72 -7.76 -6.30 -4.29
N ALA A 73 -8.59 -5.97 -5.29
CA ALA A 73 -9.51 -6.91 -5.93
C ALA A 73 -8.77 -8.11 -6.54
N LYS A 74 -7.70 -7.83 -7.30
CA LYS A 74 -6.87 -8.87 -7.92
C LYS A 74 -6.25 -9.81 -6.89
N TYR A 75 -5.62 -9.29 -5.84
CA TYR A 75 -4.94 -10.14 -4.85
C TYR A 75 -5.93 -10.86 -3.93
N SER A 76 -7.07 -10.23 -3.63
CA SER A 76 -8.13 -10.88 -2.85
C SER A 76 -8.79 -12.02 -3.64
N GLU A 77 -8.95 -11.87 -4.96
CA GLU A 77 -9.43 -12.93 -5.86
C GLU A 77 -8.46 -14.12 -5.89
N LEU A 78 -7.15 -13.86 -6.04
CA LEU A 78 -6.13 -14.92 -6.02
C LEU A 78 -6.08 -15.67 -4.68
N ALA A 79 -6.32 -14.99 -3.57
CA ALA A 79 -6.33 -15.58 -2.23
C ALA A 79 -7.72 -16.08 -1.78
N ASN A 80 -8.76 -15.90 -2.61
CA ASN A 80 -10.16 -16.21 -2.32
C ASN A 80 -10.66 -15.63 -0.98
N VAL A 81 -10.42 -14.32 -0.78
CA VAL A 81 -10.82 -13.56 0.41
C VAL A 81 -11.45 -12.23 0.01
N GLY A 82 -12.05 -11.54 0.98
CA GLY A 82 -12.53 -10.17 0.82
C GLY A 82 -11.40 -9.15 0.52
N PRO A 83 -11.67 -8.07 -0.22
CA PRO A 83 -10.65 -7.06 -0.57
C PRO A 83 -9.92 -6.47 0.63
N MET A 84 -10.64 -6.24 1.75
CA MET A 84 -10.06 -5.64 2.94
C MET A 84 -8.93 -6.49 3.57
N ALA A 85 -8.93 -7.81 3.36
CA ALA A 85 -7.85 -8.68 3.83
C ALA A 85 -6.50 -8.40 3.12
N SER A 86 -6.52 -7.79 1.94
CA SER A 86 -5.33 -7.48 1.14
C SER A 86 -4.76 -6.07 1.37
N VAL A 87 -5.48 -5.20 2.11
CA VAL A 87 -5.20 -3.74 2.16
C VAL A 87 -3.78 -3.41 2.62
N ALA A 88 -3.28 -4.09 3.66
CA ALA A 88 -1.97 -3.82 4.24
C ALA A 88 -0.84 -4.20 3.27
N GLY A 89 -0.99 -5.35 2.59
CA GLY A 89 -0.02 -5.81 1.59
C GLY A 89 0.02 -4.89 0.38
N VAL A 90 -1.14 -4.51 -0.16
CA VAL A 90 -1.22 -3.62 -1.32
C VAL A 90 -0.62 -2.24 -1.02
N LEU A 91 -0.89 -1.67 0.15
CA LEU A 91 -0.29 -0.40 0.58
C LEU A 91 1.24 -0.51 0.67
N ALA A 92 1.75 -1.63 1.21
CA ALA A 92 3.19 -1.88 1.29
C ALA A 92 3.83 -2.02 -0.09
N ASP A 93 3.20 -2.78 -0.99
CA ASP A 93 3.67 -2.99 -2.37
C ASP A 93 3.76 -1.67 -3.13
N LEU A 94 2.71 -0.84 -3.05
CA LEU A 94 2.67 0.47 -3.71
C LEU A 94 3.76 1.39 -3.16
N ALA A 95 3.92 1.44 -1.84
CA ALA A 95 4.95 2.27 -1.20
C ALA A 95 6.37 1.84 -1.64
N VAL A 96 6.64 0.53 -1.65
CA VAL A 96 7.95 -0.01 -2.09
C VAL A 96 8.18 0.24 -3.57
N SER A 97 7.14 0.10 -4.40
CA SER A 97 7.22 0.41 -5.83
C SER A 97 7.61 1.87 -6.06
N ASP A 98 6.96 2.80 -5.36
CA ASP A 98 7.27 4.24 -5.48
C ASP A 98 8.68 4.58 -4.96
N MET A 99 9.09 3.97 -3.84
CA MET A 99 10.47 4.11 -3.34
C MET A 99 11.50 3.63 -4.37
N LYS A 100 11.26 2.48 -5.01
CA LYS A 100 12.15 1.93 -6.04
C LYS A 100 12.19 2.81 -7.28
N ASN A 101 11.06 3.40 -7.69
CA ASN A 101 10.98 4.33 -8.83
C ASN A 101 11.82 5.59 -8.60
N CYS A 102 11.97 6.04 -7.36
CA CYS A 102 12.88 7.13 -6.99
C CYS A 102 14.33 6.67 -6.74
N GLY A 103 14.65 5.42 -7.09
CA GLY A 103 15.98 4.84 -6.99
C GLY A 103 16.41 4.48 -5.56
N CYS A 104 15.47 4.26 -4.64
CA CYS A 104 15.79 3.64 -3.35
C CYS A 104 16.01 2.14 -3.55
N THR A 105 16.95 1.58 -2.82
CA THR A 105 17.17 0.13 -2.75
C THR A 105 16.84 -0.34 -1.34
N VAL A 106 15.75 -1.10 -1.23
CA VAL A 106 15.23 -1.70 0.00
C VAL A 106 15.57 -3.18 0.08
#